data_AF-A0A2K6FAF0-F1
#
_entry.id   AF-A0A2K6FAF0-F1
#
_cell.length_a   1.000
_cell.length_b   1.000
_cell.length_c   1.000
_cell.angle_alpha   90.00
_cell.angle_beta   90.00
_cell.angle_gamma   90.00
#
_symmetry.space_group_name_H-M   'P 1'
#
loop_
_entity.id
_entity.type
_entity.pdbx_description
1 polymer ?
#
loop_
_entity_poly.entity_id
_entity_poly.type
_entity_poly.pdbx_seq_one_letter_code
_entity_poly.pdbx_strand_id
1 'polypeptide(L)'
;MSQERVVPASAVPLEELSSWPEELCRRELPSVLPRLLSLYQHSDSWIEHIQILKIIVEMFLPHMNYLTLEQTFFSQALPKTVKLFDDMMYELTSQARGLSSQNLEIQTTLRNILQTMVQLLGALTGCVQHVCATQESIILETIHSLPSSVLHIIKSTFVHCK
;
A
#
# COMPACT_ATOMS: atom_id res chain seq x y z
N MET A 1 -1.26 -43.64 2.83
CA MET A 1 -1.29 -42.34 3.53
C MET A 1 -0.53 -41.37 2.67
N SER A 2 -1.26 -40.48 2.02
CA SER A 2 -0.75 -39.57 0.99
C SER A 2 0.23 -38.58 1.62
N GLN A 3 1.42 -38.55 1.07
CA GLN A 3 2.50 -37.67 1.49
C GLN A 3 2.18 -36.26 0.98
N GLU A 4 1.57 -35.43 1.83
CA GLU A 4 1.41 -33.99 1.57
C GLU A 4 2.81 -33.40 1.40
N ARG A 5 3.17 -33.16 0.14
CA ARG A 5 4.38 -32.46 -0.23
C ARG A 5 4.15 -31.00 0.15
N VAL A 6 4.61 -30.61 1.33
CA VAL A 6 4.54 -29.22 1.81
C VAL A 6 5.36 -28.36 0.85
N VAL A 7 4.67 -27.70 -0.08
CA VAL A 7 5.25 -26.66 -0.92
C VAL A 7 5.68 -25.55 0.05
N PRO A 8 6.94 -25.08 -0.01
CA PRO A 8 7.35 -23.98 0.84
C PRO A 8 6.45 -22.78 0.54
N ALA A 9 5.90 -22.13 1.57
CA ALA A 9 5.01 -20.97 1.43
C ALA A 9 5.62 -19.86 0.56
N SER A 10 6.95 -19.82 0.45
CA SER A 10 7.71 -18.95 -0.45
C SER A 10 7.55 -19.25 -1.96
N ALA A 11 6.90 -20.34 -2.36
CA ALA A 11 6.72 -20.73 -3.76
C ALA A 11 5.25 -20.65 -4.24
N VAL A 12 4.34 -20.20 -3.38
CA VAL A 12 2.90 -20.20 -3.65
C VAL A 12 2.53 -19.06 -4.62
N PRO A 13 1.73 -19.31 -5.69
CA PRO A 13 1.24 -18.27 -6.61
C PRO A 13 0.39 -17.19 -5.90
N LEU A 14 0.32 -15.98 -6.47
CA LEU A 14 -0.44 -14.85 -5.89
C LEU A 14 -1.94 -15.17 -5.79
N GLU A 15 -2.47 -15.94 -6.74
CA GLU A 15 -3.87 -16.37 -6.79
C GLU A 15 -4.21 -17.29 -5.62
N GLU A 16 -3.29 -18.19 -5.25
CA GLU A 16 -3.49 -19.10 -4.12
C GLU A 16 -3.44 -18.36 -2.79
N LEU A 17 -2.56 -17.36 -2.66
CA LEU A 17 -2.47 -16.52 -1.45
C LEU A 17 -3.79 -15.81 -1.14
N SER A 18 -4.55 -15.40 -2.16
CA SER A 18 -5.84 -14.73 -1.97
C SER A 18 -6.94 -15.61 -1.37
N SER A 19 -6.74 -16.95 -1.40
CA SER A 19 -7.70 -17.94 -0.89
C SER A 19 -7.34 -18.47 0.50
N TRP A 20 -6.25 -17.97 1.09
CA TRP A 20 -5.77 -18.49 2.36
C TRP A 20 -6.66 -18.11 3.54
N PRO A 21 -6.89 -19.03 4.49
CA PRO A 21 -7.52 -18.72 5.76
C PRO A 21 -6.59 -17.85 6.64
N GLU A 22 -7.20 -17.09 7.55
CA GLU A 22 -6.54 -16.11 8.41
C GLU A 22 -5.36 -16.72 9.21
N GLU A 23 -5.54 -17.95 9.72
CA GLU A 23 -4.52 -18.64 10.50
C GLU A 23 -3.27 -18.97 9.69
N LEU A 24 -3.43 -19.30 8.41
CA LEU A 24 -2.31 -19.56 7.50
C LEU A 24 -1.61 -18.26 7.13
N CYS A 25 -2.36 -17.19 6.83
CA CYS A 25 -1.78 -15.87 6.57
C CYS A 25 -0.94 -15.37 7.75
N ARG A 26 -1.44 -15.53 8.98
CA ARG A 26 -0.71 -15.15 10.20
C ARG A 26 0.55 -15.97 10.42
N ARG A 27 0.49 -17.29 10.21
CA ARG A 27 1.64 -18.19 10.42
C ARG A 27 2.75 -17.97 9.39
N GLU A 28 2.36 -17.79 8.13
CA GLU A 28 3.30 -17.66 7.01
C GLU A 28 3.69 -16.20 6.73
N LEU A 29 3.17 -15.23 7.48
CA LEU A 29 3.52 -13.81 7.34
C LEU A 29 5.04 -13.57 7.28
N PRO A 30 5.88 -14.16 8.18
CA PRO A 30 7.33 -13.89 8.15
C PRO A 30 8.03 -14.46 6.91
N SER A 31 7.48 -15.52 6.30
CA SER A 31 8.07 -16.17 5.12
C SER A 31 7.58 -15.53 3.82
N VAL A 32 6.32 -15.11 3.77
CA VAL A 32 5.66 -14.59 2.56
C VAL A 32 5.83 -13.08 2.41
N LEU A 33 5.81 -12.29 3.50
CA LEU A 33 5.90 -10.83 3.43
C LEU A 33 7.19 -10.33 2.74
N PRO A 34 8.40 -10.83 3.07
CA PRO A 34 9.61 -10.38 2.37
C PRO A 34 9.59 -10.71 0.88
N ARG A 35 8.98 -11.83 0.49
CA ARG A 35 8.80 -12.22 -0.91
C ARG A 35 7.82 -11.30 -1.62
N LEU A 36 6.66 -11.01 -1.03
CA LEU A 36 5.68 -10.10 -1.62
C LEU A 36 6.27 -8.70 -1.79
N LEU A 37 7.02 -8.22 -0.79
CA LEU A 37 7.77 -6.98 -0.89
C LEU A 37 8.81 -7.02 -2.01
N SER A 38 9.57 -8.12 -2.15
CA SER A 38 10.52 -8.27 -3.25
C SER A 38 9.83 -8.26 -4.62
N LEU A 39 8.73 -8.99 -4.80
CA LEU A 39 7.93 -8.96 -6.03
C LEU A 39 7.41 -7.55 -6.30
N TYR A 40 6.91 -6.87 -5.27
CA TYR A 40 6.48 -5.48 -5.36
C TYR A 40 7.63 -4.55 -5.75
N GLN A 41 8.86 -4.77 -5.28
CA GLN A 41 10.02 -3.94 -5.66
C GLN A 41 10.52 -4.19 -7.09
N HIS A 42 10.36 -5.39 -7.63
CA HIS A 42 10.94 -5.76 -8.94
C HIS A 42 9.93 -5.85 -10.09
N SER A 43 8.63 -5.80 -9.81
CA SER A 43 7.64 -5.78 -10.90
C SER A 43 7.73 -4.46 -11.70
N ASP A 44 7.53 -4.59 -13.02
CA ASP A 44 7.44 -3.48 -13.98
C ASP A 44 5.98 -3.16 -14.36
N SER A 45 5.01 -3.97 -13.90
CA SER A 45 3.60 -3.85 -14.26
C SER A 45 2.78 -3.19 -13.17
N TRP A 46 2.07 -2.10 -13.50
CA TRP A 46 1.17 -1.41 -12.55
C TRP A 46 0.06 -2.32 -12.02
N ILE A 47 -0.44 -3.22 -12.87
CA ILE A 47 -1.49 -4.17 -12.50
C ILE A 47 -0.96 -5.14 -11.44
N GLU A 48 0.25 -5.66 -11.65
CA GLU A 48 0.89 -6.59 -10.72
C GLU A 48 1.24 -5.89 -9.40
N HIS A 49 1.74 -4.65 -9.44
CA HIS A 49 1.94 -3.82 -8.22
C HIS A 49 0.68 -3.71 -7.39
N ILE A 50 -0.45 -3.42 -8.03
CA ILE A 50 -1.73 -3.25 -7.34
C ILE A 50 -2.23 -4.58 -6.79
N GLN A 51 -2.11 -5.66 -7.55
CA GLN A 51 -2.48 -7.00 -7.08
C GLN A 51 -1.67 -7.39 -5.84
N ILE A 52 -0.35 -7.20 -5.87
CA ILE A 52 0.52 -7.50 -4.73
C ILE A 52 0.17 -6.61 -3.53
N LEU A 53 0.02 -5.30 -3.76
CA LEU A 53 -0.34 -4.37 -2.68
C LEU A 53 -1.68 -4.73 -2.05
N LYS A 54 -2.67 -5.09 -2.87
CA LYS A 54 -3.99 -5.54 -2.41
C LYS A 54 -3.88 -6.82 -1.59
N ILE A 55 -3.11 -7.81 -2.03
CA ILE A 55 -2.87 -9.05 -1.26
C ILE A 55 -2.23 -8.72 0.09
N ILE A 56 -1.21 -7.86 0.14
CA ILE A 56 -0.57 -7.46 1.39
C ILE A 56 -1.58 -6.78 2.32
N VAL A 57 -2.36 -5.83 1.81
CA VAL A 57 -3.32 -5.04 2.59
C VAL A 57 -4.52 -5.86 3.06
N GLU A 58 -5.05 -6.76 2.25
CA GLU A 58 -6.24 -7.54 2.60
C GLU A 58 -5.90 -8.76 3.45
N MET A 59 -4.83 -9.49 3.10
CA MET A 59 -4.55 -10.81 3.69
C MET A 59 -3.54 -10.76 4.84
N PHE A 60 -2.59 -9.82 4.80
CA PHE A 60 -1.43 -9.85 5.71
C PHE A 60 -1.39 -8.69 6.70
N LEU A 61 -1.86 -7.52 6.29
CA LEU A 61 -1.92 -6.31 7.12
C LEU A 61 -2.63 -6.55 8.45
N PRO A 62 -3.78 -7.27 8.55
CA PRO A 62 -4.44 -7.54 9.83
C PRO A 62 -3.58 -8.31 10.84
N HIS A 63 -2.49 -8.94 10.40
CA HIS A 63 -1.59 -9.76 11.22
C HIS A 63 -0.27 -9.08 11.53
N MET A 64 -0.02 -7.89 10.98
CA MET A 64 1.19 -7.14 11.25
C MET A 64 1.06 -6.39 12.57
N ASN A 65 2.11 -6.47 13.39
CA ASN A 65 2.27 -5.52 14.49
C ASN A 65 2.82 -4.19 13.96
N TYR A 66 2.70 -3.14 14.76
CA TYR A 66 3.12 -1.79 14.40
C TYR A 66 4.60 -1.69 13.96
N LEU A 67 5.51 -2.39 14.63
CA LEU A 67 6.93 -2.39 14.27
C LEU A 67 7.18 -2.99 12.89
N THR A 68 6.61 -4.16 12.60
CA THR A 68 6.69 -4.81 11.28
C THR A 68 6.02 -3.95 10.21
N LEU A 69 4.88 -3.33 10.56
CA LEU A 69 4.15 -2.45 9.67
C LEU A 69 5.00 -1.26 9.23
N GLU A 70 5.59 -0.52 10.16
CA GLU A 70 6.40 0.66 9.85
C GLU A 70 7.76 0.30 9.24
N GLN A 71 8.52 -0.57 9.91
CA GLN A 71 9.93 -0.80 9.58
C GLN A 71 10.11 -1.69 8.35
N THR A 72 9.14 -2.54 8.04
CA THR A 72 9.24 -3.51 6.95
C THR A 72 8.30 -3.17 5.79
N PHE A 73 7.00 -3.07 6.05
CA PHE A 73 6.03 -2.85 4.97
C PHE A 73 6.06 -1.41 4.47
N PHE A 74 5.82 -0.42 5.34
CA PHE A 74 5.72 0.98 4.93
C PHE A 74 7.03 1.56 4.41
N SER A 75 8.15 1.27 5.07
CA SER A 75 9.48 1.72 4.64
C SER A 75 9.83 1.31 3.21
N GLN A 76 9.33 0.15 2.74
CA GLN A 76 9.62 -0.37 1.41
C GLN A 76 8.48 -0.08 0.41
N ALA A 77 7.23 -0.29 0.81
CA ALA A 77 6.09 -0.19 -0.09
C ALA A 77 5.72 1.27 -0.39
N LEU A 78 5.67 2.16 0.62
CA LEU A 78 5.16 3.53 0.42
C LEU A 78 6.00 4.35 -0.58
N PRO A 79 7.35 4.37 -0.53
CA PRO A 79 8.12 5.14 -1.50
C PRO A 79 7.84 4.70 -2.94
N LYS A 80 7.68 3.40 -3.18
CA LYS A 80 7.37 2.87 -4.50
C LYS A 80 5.90 3.11 -4.90
N THR A 81 4.96 3.03 -3.96
CA THR A 81 3.55 3.39 -4.19
C THR A 81 3.40 4.85 -4.60
N VAL A 82 4.12 5.76 -3.95
CA VAL A 82 4.13 7.20 -4.30
C VAL A 82 4.65 7.39 -5.72
N LYS A 83 5.79 6.76 -6.05
CA LYS A 83 6.33 6.82 -7.42
C LYS A 83 5.34 6.30 -8.46
N LEU A 84 4.69 5.16 -8.20
CA LEU A 84 3.66 4.60 -9.10
C LEU A 84 2.49 5.58 -9.30
N PHE A 85 2.05 6.24 -8.23
CA PHE A 85 1.00 7.25 -8.33
C PHE A 85 1.43 8.43 -9.20
N ASP A 86 2.65 8.94 -8.99
CA ASP A 86 3.21 10.05 -9.78
C ASP A 86 3.35 9.68 -11.26
N ASP A 87 3.85 8.47 -11.56
CA ASP A 87 3.99 7.94 -12.93
C ASP A 87 2.62 7.84 -13.62
N MET A 88 1.60 7.33 -12.92
CA MET A 88 0.23 7.27 -13.45
C MET A 88 -0.38 8.67 -13.66
N MET A 89 -0.13 9.62 -12.74
CA MET A 89 -0.60 11.01 -12.86
C MET A 89 0.05 11.73 -14.04
N TYR A 90 1.34 11.49 -14.26
CA TYR A 90 2.05 12.00 -15.42
C TYR A 90 1.46 11.46 -16.71
N GLU A 91 1.24 10.15 -16.82
CA GLU A 91 0.66 9.50 -18.00
C GLU A 91 -0.77 9.99 -18.27
N LEU A 92 -1.60 10.07 -17.22
CA LEU A 92 -2.95 10.62 -17.30
C LEU A 92 -2.93 12.04 -17.89
N THR A 93 -2.04 12.90 -17.39
CA THR A 93 -1.93 14.29 -17.81
C THR A 93 -1.40 14.41 -19.24
N SER A 94 -0.46 13.53 -19.62
CA SER A 94 0.11 13.51 -20.97
C SER A 94 -0.96 13.14 -22.00
N GLN A 95 -1.74 12.08 -21.72
CA GLN A 95 -2.78 11.60 -22.62
C GLN A 95 -3.98 12.53 -22.67
N ALA A 96 -4.35 13.16 -21.54
CA ALA A 96 -5.42 14.15 -21.52
C ALA A 96 -5.14 15.35 -22.43
N ARG A 97 -3.87 15.75 -22.61
CA ARG A 97 -3.47 16.82 -23.56
C ARG A 97 -3.60 16.40 -25.03
N GLY A 98 -3.57 15.10 -25.31
CA GLY A 98 -3.74 14.53 -26.67
C GLY A 98 -5.18 14.29 -27.09
N LEU A 99 -6.17 14.62 -26.25
CA LEU A 99 -7.59 14.39 -26.51
C LEU A 99 -8.12 15.32 -27.63
N SER A 100 -8.16 14.78 -28.84
CA SER A 100 -9.08 15.21 -29.91
C SER A 100 -10.32 14.31 -29.88
N SER A 101 -11.49 14.86 -30.21
CA SER A 101 -12.84 14.28 -29.99
C SER A 101 -13.16 12.94 -30.68
N GLN A 102 -12.19 12.30 -31.35
CA GLN A 102 -12.38 11.08 -32.13
C GLN A 102 -11.51 9.89 -31.67
N ASN A 103 -10.69 10.04 -30.64
CA ASN A 103 -9.69 9.02 -30.31
C ASN A 103 -10.15 8.07 -29.17
N LEU A 104 -10.99 7.09 -29.53
CA LEU A 104 -11.54 6.04 -28.63
C LEU A 104 -10.46 5.26 -27.86
N GLU A 105 -9.27 5.13 -28.43
CA GLU A 105 -8.13 4.44 -27.80
C GLU A 105 -7.59 5.24 -26.60
N ILE A 106 -7.45 6.57 -26.74
CA ILE A 106 -7.05 7.47 -25.64
C ILE A 106 -8.08 7.44 -24.51
N GLN A 107 -9.37 7.38 -24.84
CA GLN A 107 -10.44 7.29 -23.85
C GLN A 107 -10.36 5.98 -23.04
N THR A 108 -10.03 4.87 -23.69
CA THR A 108 -9.89 3.56 -23.03
C THR A 108 -8.68 3.55 -22.11
N THR A 109 -7.55 4.08 -22.55
CA THR A 109 -6.33 4.15 -21.74
C THR A 109 -6.50 5.05 -20.51
N LEU A 110 -7.11 6.23 -20.67
CA LEU A 110 -7.43 7.11 -19.54
C LEU A 110 -8.35 6.43 -18.51
N ARG A 111 -9.39 5.71 -18.98
CA ARG A 111 -10.27 4.95 -18.10
C ARG A 111 -9.49 3.90 -17.31
N ASN A 112 -8.59 3.17 -17.96
CA ASN A 112 -7.78 2.15 -17.31
C ASN A 112 -6.84 2.76 -16.25
N ILE A 113 -6.19 3.89 -16.56
CA ILE A 113 -5.33 4.60 -15.60
C ILE A 113 -6.15 5.07 -14.38
N LEU A 114 -7.31 5.67 -14.61
CA LEU A 114 -8.19 6.11 -13.52
C LEU A 114 -8.68 4.95 -12.65
N GLN A 115 -9.09 3.83 -13.25
CA GLN A 115 -9.49 2.63 -12.50
C GLN A 115 -8.33 2.08 -11.67
N THR A 116 -7.13 2.06 -12.24
CA THR A 116 -5.89 1.63 -11.59
C THR A 116 -5.56 2.52 -10.38
N MET A 117 -5.69 3.84 -10.52
CA MET A 117 -5.52 4.79 -9.41
C MET A 117 -6.54 4.57 -8.28
N VAL A 118 -7.81 4.32 -8.61
CA VAL A 118 -8.84 4.05 -7.61
C VAL A 118 -8.51 2.80 -6.79
N GLN A 119 -8.01 1.74 -7.43
CA GLN A 119 -7.57 0.52 -6.72
C GLN A 119 -6.39 0.81 -5.77
N LEU A 120 -5.41 1.60 -6.24
CA LEU A 120 -4.25 2.00 -5.43
C LEU A 120 -4.68 2.80 -4.18
N LEU A 121 -5.56 3.78 -4.36
CA LEU A 121 -6.11 4.58 -3.26
C LEU A 121 -6.94 3.73 -2.29
N GLY A 122 -7.66 2.73 -2.79
CA GLY A 122 -8.37 1.75 -1.96
C GLY A 122 -7.43 0.97 -1.04
N ALA A 123 -6.31 0.47 -1.57
CA ALA A 123 -5.31 -0.24 -0.78
C ALA A 123 -4.66 0.66 0.28
N LEU A 124 -4.31 1.90 -0.09
CA LEU A 124 -3.78 2.89 0.87
C LEU A 124 -4.79 3.26 1.97
N THR A 125 -6.07 3.34 1.62
CA THR A 125 -7.15 3.56 2.59
C THR A 125 -7.20 2.40 3.59
N GLY A 126 -7.04 1.16 3.14
CA GLY A 126 -6.94 -0.01 4.01
C GLY A 126 -5.77 0.08 5.00
N CYS A 127 -4.60 0.55 4.54
CA CYS A 127 -3.46 0.84 5.43
C CYS A 127 -3.81 1.85 6.52
N VAL A 128 -4.42 2.98 6.15
CA VAL A 128 -4.81 4.04 7.10
C VAL A 128 -5.84 3.53 8.11
N GLN A 129 -6.87 2.82 7.64
CA GLN A 129 -7.89 2.23 8.50
C GLN A 129 -7.30 1.25 9.52
N HIS A 130 -6.37 0.40 9.07
CA HIS A 130 -5.69 -0.54 9.96
C HIS A 130 -4.86 0.17 11.02
N VAL A 131 -4.06 1.18 10.65
CA VAL A 131 -3.28 1.98 11.62
C VAL A 131 -4.22 2.66 12.62
N CYS A 132 -5.31 3.27 12.16
CA CYS A 132 -6.29 3.89 13.05
C CYS A 132 -6.97 2.90 14.01
N ALA A 133 -7.15 1.64 13.59
CA ALA A 133 -7.77 0.61 14.42
C ALA A 133 -6.80 -0.04 15.42
N THR A 134 -5.50 -0.11 15.07
CA THR A 134 -4.47 -0.81 15.86
C THR A 134 -3.64 0.11 16.73
N GLN A 135 -3.50 1.38 16.36
CA GLN A 135 -2.80 2.37 17.17
C GLN A 135 -3.72 2.79 18.31
N GLU A 136 -3.34 2.44 19.55
CA GLU A 136 -3.90 3.12 20.72
C GLU A 136 -3.73 4.62 20.51
N SER A 137 -4.82 5.37 20.65
CA SER A 137 -4.81 6.82 20.54
C SER A 137 -3.57 7.34 21.25
N ILE A 138 -2.75 8.16 20.57
CA ILE A 138 -1.60 8.80 21.21
C ILE A 138 -2.16 9.50 22.44
N ILE A 139 -1.87 8.95 23.62
CA ILE A 139 -2.33 9.51 24.87
C ILE A 139 -1.57 10.82 24.99
N LEU A 140 -2.23 11.94 24.70
CA LEU A 140 -1.60 13.26 24.79
C LEU A 140 -0.97 13.49 26.18
N GLU A 141 -1.49 12.83 27.22
CA GLU A 141 -0.97 12.84 28.58
C GLU A 141 0.42 12.19 28.73
N THR A 142 0.84 11.28 27.82
CA THR A 142 2.21 10.72 27.81
C THR A 142 3.20 11.59 27.04
N ILE A 143 2.71 12.61 26.32
CA ILE A 143 3.54 13.63 25.69
C ILE A 143 3.91 14.69 26.74
N HIS A 144 4.98 14.42 27.50
CA HIS A 144 5.48 15.36 28.51
C HIS A 144 6.26 16.55 27.91
N SER A 145 6.55 16.51 26.61
CA SER A 145 7.20 17.59 25.88
C SER A 145 6.79 17.58 24.42
N LEU A 146 6.50 18.74 23.84
CA LEU A 146 6.24 18.87 22.41
C LEU A 146 7.57 18.88 21.64
N PRO A 147 7.76 18.02 20.64
CA PRO A 147 8.92 18.10 19.75
C PRO A 147 9.02 19.49 19.08
N SER A 148 10.25 19.94 18.85
CA SER A 148 10.54 21.24 18.22
C SER A 148 9.81 21.44 16.88
N SER A 149 9.68 20.38 16.09
CA SER A 149 8.94 20.39 14.82
C SER A 149 7.45 20.71 14.99
N VAL A 150 6.81 20.19 16.04
CA VAL A 150 5.41 20.46 16.35
C VAL A 150 5.22 21.90 16.80
N LEU A 151 6.11 22.41 17.67
CA LEU A 151 6.12 23.82 18.07
C LEU A 151 6.34 24.75 16.87
N HIS A 152 7.24 24.37 15.96
CA HIS A 152 7.49 25.12 14.73
C HIS A 152 6.26 25.18 13.84
N ILE A 153 5.57 24.05 13.64
CA ILE A 153 4.34 23.99 12.82
C ILE A 153 3.24 24.83 13.47
N ILE A 154 2.97 24.66 14.77
CA ILE A 154 1.94 25.45 15.47
C ILE A 154 2.24 26.95 15.35
N LYS A 155 3.49 27.35 15.63
CA LYS A 155 3.91 28.75 15.50
C LYS A 155 3.72 29.26 14.08
N SER A 156 4.14 28.50 13.07
CA SER A 156 4.07 28.93 11.67
C SER A 156 2.64 29.00 11.14
N THR A 157 1.78 28.08 11.57
CA THR A 157 0.38 27.99 11.11
C THR A 157 -0.51 29.01 11.80
N PHE A 158 -0.27 29.31 13.09
CA PHE A 158 -1.11 30.20 13.88
C PHE A 158 -0.50 31.59 14.10
N VAL A 159 0.58 31.95 13.40
CA VAL A 159 1.17 33.31 13.44
C VAL A 159 0.17 34.40 13.04
N HIS A 160 -0.87 34.06 12.30
CA HIS A 160 -1.93 34.98 11.86
C HIS A 160 -3.17 34.98 12.76
N CYS A 161 -3.22 34.13 13.78
CA CYS A 161 -4.32 34.08 14.74
C CYS A 161 -3.96 34.94 15.96
N LYS A 162 -4.83 35.90 16.29
CA LYS A 162 -4.68 36.81 17.43
C LYS A 162 -4.94 36.11 18.76
#